data_AF-A0A961NNI0-F1
#
_entry.id   AF-A0A961NNI0-F1
#
_cell.length_a   1.000
_cell.length_b   1.000
_cell.length_c   1.000
_cell.angle_alpha   90.00
_cell.angle_beta   90.00
_cell.angle_gamma   90.00
#
_symmetry.space_group_name_H-M   'P 1'
#
loop_
_entity.id
_entity.type
_entity.pdbx_description
1 polymer ?
#
loop_
_entity_poly.entity_id
_entity_poly.type
_entity_poly.pdbx_seq_one_letter_code
_entity_poly.pdbx_strand_id
1 'polypeptide(L)'
;MSAVNSKSNRTKTIRYSLTIIIVLLLVAPAIVAYVFTNKALYPAWAMGFTDCPESREAGWGPNCGNVRLQNNYIFEELSIPSANGTNVPAWYFPAAANANVDRTQHWSPLKVKS
;
A
#
# COMPACT_ATOMS: atom_id res chain seq x y z
N MET A 1 -45.38 43.93 12.49
CA MET A 1 -44.42 43.24 13.40
C MET A 1 -43.60 42.12 12.71
N SER A 2 -43.47 42.09 11.37
CA SER A 2 -42.84 40.93 10.68
C SER A 2 -41.37 41.10 10.28
N ALA A 3 -40.81 42.31 10.30
CA ALA A 3 -39.46 42.60 9.79
C ALA A 3 -38.32 42.17 10.75
N VAL A 4 -38.60 42.07 12.05
CA VAL A 4 -37.58 41.73 13.08
C VAL A 4 -37.26 40.23 13.09
N ASN A 5 -38.24 39.39 12.76
CA ASN A 5 -38.09 37.92 12.79
C ASN A 5 -37.22 37.38 11.64
N SER A 6 -37.24 38.03 10.47
CA SER A 6 -36.46 37.63 9.29
C SER A 6 -34.94 37.81 9.49
N LYS A 7 -34.52 38.91 10.12
CA LYS A 7 -33.09 39.18 10.39
C LYS A 7 -32.48 38.18 11.38
N SER A 8 -33.22 37.82 12.44
CA SER A 8 -32.77 36.87 13.48
C SER A 8 -32.52 35.47 12.92
N ASN A 9 -33.44 34.95 12.09
CA ASN A 9 -33.27 33.64 11.46
C ASN A 9 -32.11 33.62 10.46
N ARG A 10 -31.91 34.70 9.69
CA ARG A 10 -30.81 34.79 8.72
C ARG A 10 -29.43 34.74 9.40
N THR A 11 -29.25 35.39 10.54
CA THR A 11 -27.98 35.36 11.29
C THR A 11 -27.74 33.99 11.94
N LYS A 12 -28.79 33.30 12.39
CA LYS A 12 -28.68 31.93 12.90
C LYS A 12 -28.23 30.96 11.80
N THR A 13 -28.85 31.03 10.62
CA THR A 13 -28.48 30.18 9.48
C THR A 13 -27.03 30.39 9.05
N ILE A 14 -26.55 31.64 9.02
CA ILE A 14 -25.15 31.96 8.68
C ILE A 14 -24.18 31.40 9.72
N ARG A 15 -24.53 31.46 11.01
CA ARG A 15 -23.69 30.89 12.08
C ARG A 15 -23.63 29.38 11.97
N TYR A 16 -24.76 28.71 11.75
CA TYR A 16 -24.77 27.25 11.58
C TYR A 16 -23.97 26.81 10.35
N SER A 17 -24.13 27.50 9.21
CA SER A 17 -23.36 27.17 8.01
C SER A 17 -21.86 27.38 8.21
N LEU A 18 -21.44 28.45 8.87
CA LEU A 18 -20.03 28.70 9.19
C LEU A 18 -19.45 27.61 10.11
N THR A 19 -20.23 27.17 11.09
CA THR A 19 -19.82 26.11 12.03
C THR A 19 -19.65 24.78 11.31
N ILE A 20 -20.58 24.43 10.42
CA ILE A 20 -20.52 23.21 9.59
C ILE A 20 -19.29 23.24 8.69
N ILE A 21 -18.99 24.38 8.05
CA ILE A 21 -17.82 24.51 7.19
C ILE A 21 -16.53 24.28 7.98
N ILE A 22 -16.40 24.87 9.17
CA ILE A 22 -15.22 24.68 10.03
C ILE A 22 -15.07 23.21 10.44
N VAL A 23 -16.16 22.55 10.83
CA VAL A 23 -16.14 21.12 11.17
C VAL A 23 -15.71 20.26 9.98
N LEU A 24 -16.26 20.52 8.79
CA LEU A 24 -15.85 19.84 7.56
C LEU A 24 -14.37 20.03 7.26
N LEU A 25 -13.85 21.25 7.44
CA LEU A 25 -12.47 21.59 7.15
C LEU A 25 -11.48 20.92 8.11
N LEU A 26 -11.91 20.57 9.33
CA LEU A 26 -11.12 19.83 10.31
C LEU A 26 -11.23 18.31 10.14
N VAL A 27 -12.43 17.80 9.86
CA VAL A 27 -12.70 16.36 9.81
C VAL A 27 -12.28 15.73 8.48
N ALA A 28 -12.52 16.42 7.35
CA ALA A 28 -12.15 15.92 6.03
C ALA A 28 -10.66 15.58 5.89
N PRO A 29 -9.69 16.44 6.27
CA PRO A 29 -8.28 16.10 6.16
C PRO A 29 -7.87 14.97 7.11
N ALA A 30 -8.50 14.84 8.28
CA ALA A 30 -8.23 13.73 9.20
C ALA A 30 -8.66 12.37 8.60
N ILE A 31 -9.83 12.32 7.94
CA ILE A 31 -10.28 11.12 7.23
C ILE A 31 -9.35 10.79 6.06
N VAL A 32 -8.97 11.80 5.27
CA VAL A 32 -8.03 11.62 4.15
C VAL A 32 -6.70 11.07 4.66
N ALA A 33 -6.13 11.69 5.70
CA ALA A 33 -4.88 11.22 6.32
C ALA A 33 -5.01 9.76 6.79
N TYR A 34 -6.08 9.42 7.51
CA TYR A 34 -6.34 8.06 7.98
C TYR A 34 -6.42 7.03 6.84
N VAL A 35 -7.10 7.36 5.74
CA VAL A 35 -7.21 6.47 4.58
C VAL A 35 -5.85 6.30 3.89
N PHE A 36 -5.12 7.39 3.69
CA PHE A 36 -3.79 7.35 3.08
C PHE A 36 -2.78 6.58 3.94
N THR A 37 -2.77 6.80 5.27
CA THR A 37 -1.88 6.06 6.17
C THR A 37 -2.22 4.58 6.18
N ASN A 38 -3.50 4.20 6.28
CA ASN A 38 -3.86 2.79 6.24
C ASN A 38 -3.47 2.14 4.91
N LYS A 39 -3.68 2.81 3.78
CA LYS A 39 -3.28 2.26 2.47
C LYS A 39 -1.76 2.25 2.26
N ALA A 40 -1.01 3.16 2.87
CA ALA A 40 0.45 3.17 2.84
C ALA A 40 1.07 2.12 3.79
N LEU A 41 0.41 1.83 4.92
CA LEU A 41 0.83 0.81 5.89
C LEU A 41 0.41 -0.62 5.52
N TYR A 42 -0.45 -0.81 4.51
CA TYR A 42 -0.67 -2.11 3.87
C TYR A 42 0.20 -2.20 2.61
N PRO A 43 1.46 -2.61 2.73
CA PRO A 43 2.32 -2.82 1.58
C PRO A 43 1.67 -3.83 0.60
N ALA A 44 1.85 -3.58 -0.70
CA ALA A 44 1.21 -4.32 -1.79
C ALA A 44 1.38 -5.85 -1.75
N TRP A 45 2.32 -6.37 -0.96
CA TRP A 45 2.45 -7.80 -0.71
C TRP A 45 1.25 -8.43 -0.02
N ALA A 46 0.42 -7.63 0.68
CA ALA A 46 -0.80 -8.11 1.35
C ALA A 46 -1.98 -8.37 0.38
N MET A 47 -1.99 -7.74 -0.81
CA MET A 47 -3.05 -7.94 -1.82
C MET A 47 -2.77 -9.06 -2.81
N GLY A 48 -1.69 -9.80 -2.62
CA GLY A 48 -1.24 -10.82 -3.57
C GLY A 48 -0.52 -10.17 -4.75
N PHE A 49 0.67 -10.65 -5.04
CA PHE A 49 1.48 -10.23 -6.19
C PHE A 49 0.94 -10.83 -7.50
N THR A 50 -0.37 -10.77 -7.73
CA THR A 50 -1.02 -11.30 -8.94
C THR A 50 -1.01 -10.30 -10.09
N ASP A 51 -0.97 -8.99 -9.79
CA ASP A 51 -0.90 -7.95 -10.82
C ASP A 51 0.55 -7.59 -11.15
N CYS A 52 1.09 -8.32 -12.12
CA CYS A 52 2.40 -8.03 -12.72
C CYS A 52 2.22 -7.48 -14.14
N PRO A 53 2.23 -6.14 -14.34
CA PRO A 53 2.16 -5.56 -15.67
C PRO A 53 3.49 -5.78 -16.42
N GLU A 54 3.39 -5.91 -17.74
CA GLU A 54 4.52 -6.19 -18.65
C GLU A 54 5.70 -5.20 -18.47
N SER A 55 5.41 -3.94 -18.15
CA SER A 55 6.43 -2.93 -17.84
C SER A 55 7.28 -3.22 -16.61
N ARG A 56 6.73 -3.97 -15.64
CA ARG A 56 7.46 -4.42 -14.44
C ARG A 56 8.17 -5.75 -14.68
N GLU A 57 7.63 -6.65 -15.51
CA GLU A 57 8.33 -7.88 -15.90
C GLU A 57 9.67 -7.60 -16.59
N ALA A 58 9.73 -6.54 -17.41
CA ALA A 58 10.97 -6.14 -18.08
C ALA A 58 12.12 -5.82 -17.09
N GLY A 59 11.80 -5.31 -15.89
CA GLY A 59 12.79 -4.95 -14.87
C GLY A 59 13.05 -6.02 -13.82
N TRP A 60 12.05 -6.87 -13.52
CA TRP A 60 12.07 -7.82 -12.41
C TRP A 60 12.06 -9.29 -12.86
N GLY A 61 12.02 -9.55 -14.17
CA GLY A 61 11.87 -10.89 -14.73
C GLY A 61 10.41 -11.37 -14.75
N PRO A 62 10.18 -12.61 -15.24
CA PRO A 62 8.83 -13.17 -15.41
C PRO A 62 8.05 -13.14 -14.08
N ASN A 63 6.75 -12.89 -14.10
CA ASN A 63 5.93 -12.78 -12.89
C ASN A 63 6.48 -11.77 -11.85
N CYS A 64 7.21 -10.74 -12.29
CA CYS A 64 7.78 -9.68 -11.44
C CYS A 64 8.71 -10.20 -10.32
N GLY A 65 9.38 -11.35 -10.52
CA GLY A 65 10.21 -11.94 -9.47
C GLY A 65 9.41 -12.59 -8.33
N ASN A 66 8.13 -12.92 -8.56
CA ASN A 66 7.31 -13.59 -7.56
C ASN A 66 7.75 -15.04 -7.36
N VAL A 67 8.49 -15.27 -6.28
CA VAL A 67 9.02 -16.57 -5.87
C VAL A 67 7.96 -17.64 -5.61
N ARG A 68 6.70 -17.26 -5.30
CA ARG A 68 5.59 -18.22 -5.15
C ARG A 68 5.10 -18.77 -6.49
N LEU A 69 5.20 -17.96 -7.55
CA LEU A 69 4.79 -18.34 -8.91
C LEU A 69 5.94 -18.98 -9.68
N GLN A 70 7.17 -18.57 -9.37
CA GLN A 70 8.36 -19.16 -9.92
C GLN A 70 8.78 -20.38 -9.09
N ASN A 71 8.44 -21.58 -9.55
CA ASN A 71 8.81 -22.86 -8.93
C ASN A 71 10.32 -23.20 -9.05
N ASN A 72 11.17 -22.18 -9.14
CA ASN A 72 12.59 -22.27 -9.45
C ASN A 72 13.45 -22.43 -8.19
N TYR A 73 12.92 -22.11 -7.01
CA TYR A 73 13.65 -22.16 -5.75
C TYR A 73 12.84 -22.92 -4.69
N ILE A 74 13.56 -23.67 -3.87
CA ILE A 74 13.01 -24.29 -2.67
C ILE A 74 13.04 -23.21 -1.58
N PHE A 75 11.87 -22.87 -1.04
CA PHE A 75 11.74 -21.87 0.01
C PHE A 75 10.74 -22.31 1.08
N GLU A 76 10.93 -21.78 2.28
CA GLU A 76 10.03 -21.94 3.42
C GLU A 76 9.40 -20.59 3.76
N GLU A 77 8.08 -20.56 3.96
CA GLU A 77 7.38 -19.37 4.41
C GLU A 77 7.45 -19.28 5.93
N LEU A 78 8.08 -18.21 6.42
CA LEU A 78 8.21 -17.93 7.83
C LEU A 78 7.31 -16.75 8.21
N SER A 79 6.82 -16.79 9.43
CA SER A 79 6.09 -15.68 10.04
C SER A 79 6.96 -15.14 11.17
N ILE A 80 7.61 -14.00 10.95
CA ILE A 80 8.55 -13.42 11.91
C ILE A 80 7.80 -12.40 12.76
N PRO A 81 7.77 -12.53 14.09
CA PRO A 81 7.14 -11.55 14.95
C PRO A 81 7.91 -10.23 14.90
N SER A 82 7.21 -9.13 14.63
CA SER A 82 7.76 -7.77 14.70
C SER A 82 7.63 -7.21 16.12
N ALA A 83 8.51 -6.26 16.46
CA ALA A 83 8.45 -5.50 17.71
C ALA A 83 7.09 -4.77 17.90
N ASN A 84 6.37 -4.51 16.82
CA ASN A 84 5.04 -3.89 16.85
C ASN A 84 3.89 -4.90 17.08
N GLY A 85 4.18 -6.16 17.40
CA GLY A 85 3.18 -7.20 17.67
C GLY A 85 2.49 -7.77 16.42
N THR A 86 2.91 -7.35 15.23
CA THR A 86 2.45 -7.90 13.95
C THR A 86 3.40 -8.97 13.45
N ASN A 87 2.87 -10.06 12.91
CA ASN A 87 3.70 -11.07 12.24
C ASN A 87 3.96 -10.63 10.80
N VAL A 88 5.23 -10.61 10.41
CA VAL A 88 5.69 -10.24 9.07
C VAL A 88 5.99 -11.52 8.29
N PRO A 89 5.40 -11.71 7.10
CA PRO A 89 5.75 -12.83 6.25
C PRO A 89 7.17 -12.67 5.73
N ALA A 90 7.94 -13.75 5.76
CA ALA A 90 9.29 -13.84 5.23
C ALA A 90 9.46 -15.14 4.46
N TRP A 91 10.42 -15.17 3.54
CA TRP A 91 10.79 -16.36 2.78
C TRP A 91 12.22 -16.74 3.11
N TYR A 92 12.42 -17.97 3.59
CA TYR A 92 13.73 -18.53 3.85
C TYR A 92 14.16 -19.42 2.69
N PHE A 93 15.34 -19.16 2.14
CA PHE A 93 15.92 -19.90 1.03
C PHE A 93 17.14 -20.68 1.52
N PRO A 94 17.01 -21.98 1.85
CA PRO A 94 18.14 -22.77 2.31
C PRO A 94 19.16 -22.94 1.18
N ALA A 95 20.39 -22.49 1.42
CA ALA A 95 21.47 -22.55 0.42
C ALA A 95 21.78 -23.99 -0.03
N ALA A 96 21.72 -24.96 0.88
CA ALA A 96 21.96 -26.37 0.57
C ALA A 96 20.88 -26.95 -0.37
N ALA A 97 19.62 -26.57 -0.19
CA ALA A 97 18.52 -27.01 -1.04
C ALA A 97 18.58 -26.38 -2.45
N ASN A 98 19.17 -25.19 -2.56
CA ASN A 98 19.24 -24.42 -3.80
C ASN A 98 20.63 -24.45 -4.47
N ALA A 99 21.58 -25.27 -3.98
CA ALA A 99 22.96 -25.29 -4.47
C ALA A 99 23.09 -25.69 -5.96
N ASN A 100 22.15 -26.51 -6.43
CA ASN A 100 22.12 -27.03 -7.81
C ASN A 100 21.04 -26.35 -8.68
N VAL A 101 20.37 -25.32 -8.16
CA VAL A 101 19.42 -24.54 -8.97
C VAL A 101 20.24 -23.76 -9.99
N ASP A 102 19.96 -24.00 -11.26
CA ASP A 102 20.70 -23.44 -12.39
C ASP A 102 20.64 -21.90 -12.36
N ARG A 103 21.78 -21.28 -12.07
CA ARG A 103 21.93 -19.83 -11.87
C ARG A 103 21.84 -19.03 -13.17
N THR A 104 21.69 -19.72 -14.30
CA THR A 104 21.76 -19.13 -15.65
C THR A 104 20.48 -18.45 -16.12
N GLN A 105 19.36 -18.58 -15.40
CA GLN A 105 18.07 -18.08 -15.90
C GLN A 105 17.59 -16.70 -15.44
N HIS A 106 18.28 -15.96 -14.55
CA HIS A 106 17.58 -14.83 -13.90
C HIS A 106 18.27 -13.47 -13.80
N TRP A 107 19.55 -13.33 -14.14
CA TRP A 107 20.18 -12.02 -14.15
C TRP A 107 20.61 -11.66 -15.56
N SER A 108 19.65 -11.22 -16.38
CA SER A 108 19.98 -10.33 -17.48
C SER A 108 20.71 -9.14 -16.85
N PRO A 109 22.02 -8.92 -17.13
CA PRO A 109 22.71 -7.77 -16.59
C PRO A 109 21.92 -6.54 -17.04
N LEU A 110 21.53 -5.70 -16.07
CA LEU A 110 20.97 -4.38 -16.34
C LEU A 110 21.91 -3.74 -17.37
N LYS A 111 21.42 -3.55 -18.61
CA LYS A 111 22.18 -2.83 -19.63
C LYS A 111 22.31 -1.40 -19.13
N VAL A 112 23.39 -1.11 -18.42
CA VAL A 112 23.82 0.24 -18.13
C VAL A 112 24.15 0.85 -19.48
N LYS A 113 23.24 1.67 -19.99
CA LYS A 113 23.43 2.39 -21.25
C LYS A 113 24.52 3.43 -20.99
N SER A 114 25.74 3.14 -21.45
CA SER A 114 26.83 4.11 -21.57
C SER A 114 26.51 5.16 -22.61
#